data_AF-A0A239BCN0-F1
#
_entry.id   AF-A0A239BCN0-F1
#
_cell.length_a   1.000
_cell.length_b   1.000
_cell.length_c   1.000
_cell.angle_alpha   90.00
_cell.angle_beta   90.00
_cell.angle_gamma   90.00
#
_symmetry.space_group_name_H-M   'P 1'
#
loop_
_entity.id
_entity.type
_entity.pdbx_description
1 polymer ?
#
loop_
_entity_poly.entity_id
_entity_poly.type
_entity_poly.pdbx_seq_one_letter_code
_entity_poly.pdbx_strand_id
1 'polypeptide(L)'
;MLPNLQAIETLAGRITIGATVRSTRYATVQGAVTAIFWSGYFYSIEVAGQHSDNAANYELLSAPQYPGFNYVNPNAQQVLSGKFEIIVPGEGDRIYFADTAQQAISLVAATIGLRDQEAEVAYLIQRAAAGPVNELRWRGQAVGSIVGQLAYVSHGQERPAPLYPVGTKVRFYTGHEAYTVSGIALYKDRLNYGHTKWHYFYQEARSTHHPMSEAHTSSVAEVDSVAA
;
A
#
# COMPACT_ATOMS: atom_id res chain seq x y z
N MET A 1 15.19 -1.93 -3.53
CA MET A 1 14.02 -2.00 -4.42
C MET A 1 12.85 -2.46 -3.57
N LEU A 2 11.80 -1.63 -3.47
CA LEU A 2 10.58 -1.97 -2.74
C LEU A 2 9.95 -3.21 -3.39
N PRO A 3 9.45 -4.19 -2.63
CA PRO A 3 8.49 -5.14 -3.16
C PRO A 3 7.24 -4.36 -3.62
N ASN A 4 7.18 -4.04 -4.92
CA ASN A 4 5.90 -3.89 -5.57
C ASN A 4 5.13 -5.18 -5.26
N LEU A 5 4.15 -5.15 -4.35
CA LEU A 5 3.23 -6.27 -4.20
C LEU A 5 2.56 -6.45 -5.55
N GLN A 6 2.97 -7.52 -6.24
CA GLN A 6 2.84 -7.67 -7.68
C GLN A 6 1.36 -7.69 -8.07
N ALA A 7 0.82 -6.56 -8.52
CA ALA A 7 -0.36 -6.60 -9.37
C ALA A 7 0.09 -7.06 -10.75
N ILE A 8 -0.65 -7.97 -11.35
CA ILE A 8 -0.33 -8.50 -12.67
C ILE A 8 -1.53 -8.30 -13.57
N GLU A 9 -1.28 -7.71 -14.73
CA GLU A 9 -2.28 -7.59 -15.78
C GLU A 9 -2.30 -8.91 -16.53
N THR A 10 -3.46 -9.58 -16.55
CA THR A 10 -3.68 -10.78 -17.36
C THR A 10 -4.83 -10.54 -18.33
N LEU A 11 -5.08 -11.49 -19.23
CA LEU A 11 -6.26 -11.44 -20.11
C LEU A 11 -7.58 -11.49 -19.32
N ALA A 12 -7.57 -12.02 -18.09
CA ALA A 12 -8.71 -12.04 -17.20
C ALA A 12 -8.91 -10.73 -16.41
N GLY A 13 -8.05 -9.73 -16.63
CA GLY A 13 -8.02 -8.46 -15.92
C GLY A 13 -6.86 -8.36 -14.92
N ARG A 14 -6.93 -7.34 -14.08
CA ARG A 14 -5.89 -7.06 -13.08
C ARG A 14 -6.05 -7.98 -11.87
N ILE A 15 -5.12 -8.92 -11.70
CA ILE A 15 -5.07 -9.81 -10.53
C ILE A 15 -4.18 -9.18 -9.46
N THR A 16 -4.69 -9.16 -8.22
CA THR A 16 -4.01 -8.62 -7.04
C THR A 16 -4.16 -9.59 -5.88
N ILE A 17 -3.27 -9.52 -4.89
CA ILE A 17 -3.43 -10.26 -3.63
C ILE A 17 -4.79 -9.88 -3.02
N GLY A 18 -5.54 -10.85 -2.51
CA GLY A 18 -6.89 -10.69 -1.97
C GLY A 18 -8.02 -10.80 -3.00
N ALA A 19 -7.73 -10.72 -4.31
CA ALA A 19 -8.72 -10.98 -5.36
C ALA A 19 -9.20 -12.43 -5.30
N THR A 20 -10.48 -12.68 -5.59
CA THR A 20 -10.98 -14.06 -5.74
C THR A 20 -10.83 -14.49 -7.18
N VAL A 21 -10.12 -15.60 -7.38
CA VAL A 21 -9.84 -16.18 -8.69
C VAL A 21 -10.28 -17.63 -8.76
N ARG A 22 -10.49 -18.13 -9.98
CA ARG A 22 -10.74 -19.55 -10.27
C ARG A 22 -9.76 -20.01 -11.34
N SER A 23 -9.19 -21.20 -11.16
CA SER A 23 -8.32 -21.79 -12.17
C SER A 23 -9.14 -22.24 -13.38
N THR A 24 -8.65 -21.91 -14.57
CA THR A 24 -9.20 -22.39 -15.85
C THR A 24 -8.73 -23.80 -16.19
N ARG A 25 -7.73 -24.33 -15.47
CA ARG A 25 -7.19 -25.69 -15.66
C ARG A 25 -7.68 -26.70 -14.62
N TYR A 26 -7.90 -26.26 -13.39
CA TYR A 26 -8.28 -27.13 -12.28
C TYR A 26 -9.61 -26.67 -11.68
N ALA A 27 -10.69 -27.40 -11.97
CA ALA A 27 -12.05 -27.01 -11.58
C ALA A 27 -12.26 -26.84 -10.07
N THR A 28 -11.44 -27.47 -9.23
CA THR A 28 -11.52 -27.38 -7.76
C THR A 28 -10.69 -26.24 -7.17
N VAL A 29 -9.87 -25.56 -7.97
CA VAL A 29 -8.98 -24.50 -7.48
C VAL A 29 -9.68 -23.15 -7.65
N GLN A 30 -10.19 -22.63 -6.54
CA GLN A 30 -10.79 -21.31 -6.44
C GLN A 30 -10.52 -20.74 -5.04
N GLY A 31 -10.30 -19.43 -4.95
CA GLY A 31 -10.12 -18.76 -3.67
C GLY A 31 -9.46 -17.41 -3.79
N ALA A 32 -9.11 -16.83 -2.64
CA ALA A 32 -8.36 -15.59 -2.58
C ALA A 32 -6.90 -15.81 -3.01
N VAL A 33 -6.36 -14.89 -3.79
CA VAL A 33 -4.92 -14.84 -4.10
C VAL A 33 -4.15 -14.45 -2.84
N THR A 34 -3.26 -15.31 -2.37
CA THR A 34 -2.46 -15.11 -1.15
C THR A 34 -1.04 -14.64 -1.45
N ALA A 35 -0.50 -14.97 -2.63
CA ALA A 35 0.82 -14.52 -3.06
C ALA A 35 0.88 -14.36 -4.59
N ILE A 36 1.76 -13.48 -5.05
CA ILE A 36 2.10 -13.29 -6.46
C ILE A 36 3.62 -13.20 -6.56
N PHE A 37 4.22 -14.00 -7.42
CA PHE A 37 5.67 -14.05 -7.58
C PHE A 37 6.10 -14.34 -9.02
N TRP A 38 7.28 -13.87 -9.39
CA TRP A 38 7.88 -14.13 -10.71
C TRP A 38 8.60 -15.48 -10.71
N SER A 39 8.21 -16.40 -11.60
CA SER A 39 8.80 -17.74 -11.70
C SER A 39 9.95 -17.84 -12.72
N GLY A 40 10.41 -16.71 -13.26
CA GLY A 40 11.48 -16.64 -14.27
C GLY A 40 10.97 -16.41 -15.70
N TYR A 41 9.78 -16.92 -16.03
CA TYR A 41 9.19 -16.80 -17.38
C TYR A 41 7.77 -16.22 -17.38
N PHE A 42 7.05 -16.34 -16.25
CA PHE A 42 5.70 -15.83 -16.08
C PHE A 42 5.47 -15.46 -14.62
N TYR A 43 4.38 -14.76 -14.35
CA TYR A 43 3.91 -14.54 -12.99
C TYR A 43 3.09 -15.74 -12.53
N SER A 44 3.41 -16.25 -11.35
CA SER A 44 2.62 -17.28 -10.66
C SER A 44 1.83 -16.64 -9.53
N ILE A 45 0.64 -17.17 -9.27
CA ILE A 45 -0.17 -16.78 -8.13
C ILE A 45 -0.44 -18.00 -7.26
N GLU A 46 -0.46 -17.78 -5.95
CA GLU A 46 -0.89 -18.75 -4.95
C GLU A 46 -2.34 -18.44 -4.55
N VAL A 47 -3.18 -19.48 -4.52
CA VAL A 47 -4.60 -19.40 -4.19
C VAL A 47 -4.87 -20.18 -2.91
N ALA A 48 -5.55 -19.52 -1.98
CA ALA A 48 -5.94 -20.06 -0.67
C ALA A 48 -4.78 -20.65 0.16
N GLY A 49 -3.53 -20.23 -0.09
CA GLY A 49 -2.37 -20.75 0.63
C GLY A 49 -2.00 -22.20 0.29
N GLN A 50 -2.55 -22.76 -0.78
CA GLN A 50 -2.49 -24.21 -1.03
C GLN A 50 -2.07 -24.58 -2.45
N HIS A 51 -2.42 -23.77 -3.44
CA HIS A 51 -2.18 -24.11 -4.83
C HIS A 51 -1.54 -22.93 -5.57
N SER A 52 -0.44 -23.18 -6.27
CA SER A 52 0.27 -22.17 -7.04
C SER A 52 0.35 -22.56 -8.51
N ASP A 53 0.03 -21.62 -9.39
CA ASP A 53 0.13 -21.80 -10.83
C ASP A 53 0.33 -20.47 -11.58
N ASN A 54 0.66 -20.52 -12.87
CA ASN A 54 0.73 -19.38 -13.76
C ASN A 54 -0.59 -18.58 -13.72
N ALA A 55 -0.46 -17.27 -13.51
CA ALA A 55 -1.56 -16.33 -13.45
C ALA A 55 -2.45 -16.31 -14.70
N ALA A 56 -1.90 -16.63 -15.88
CA ALA A 56 -2.65 -16.72 -17.12
C ALA A 56 -3.70 -17.84 -17.10
N ASN A 57 -3.58 -18.80 -16.19
CA ASN A 57 -4.51 -19.92 -16.01
C ASN A 57 -5.60 -19.63 -14.99
N TYR A 58 -5.85 -18.36 -14.67
CA TYR A 58 -6.87 -17.96 -13.73
C TYR A 58 -7.78 -16.89 -14.32
N GLU A 59 -9.05 -16.98 -13.97
CA GLU A 59 -10.02 -15.91 -14.22
C GLU A 59 -10.36 -15.18 -12.92
N LEU A 60 -10.64 -13.88 -13.04
CA LEU A 60 -11.04 -13.03 -11.93
C LEU A 60 -12.54 -13.19 -11.69
N LEU A 61 -12.92 -13.70 -10.52
CA LEU A 61 -14.33 -13.83 -10.12
C LEU A 61 -14.83 -12.58 -9.41
N SER A 62 -14.00 -12.02 -8.53
CA SER A 62 -14.29 -10.76 -7.88
C SER A 62 -13.01 -10.03 -7.53
N ALA A 63 -13.07 -8.70 -7.65
CA ALA A 63 -12.11 -7.84 -6.99
C ALA A 63 -12.11 -8.14 -5.48
N PRO A 64 -11.00 -7.89 -4.77
CA PRO A 64 -10.90 -8.11 -3.34
C PRO A 64 -12.10 -7.49 -2.59
N GLN A 65 -12.72 -8.29 -1.72
CA GLN A 65 -13.98 -7.96 -1.04
C GLN A 65 -13.87 -6.74 -0.10
N TYR A 66 -12.64 -6.39 0.28
CA TYR A 66 -12.31 -5.11 0.88
C TYR A 66 -11.54 -4.28 -0.14
N PRO A 67 -12.12 -3.21 -0.71
CA PRO A 67 -11.41 -2.35 -1.68
C PRO A 67 -10.17 -1.62 -1.12
N GLY A 68 -9.74 -1.91 0.12
CA GLY A 68 -8.41 -1.56 0.63
C GLY A 68 -7.25 -2.26 -0.11
N PHE A 69 -7.55 -3.22 -0.99
CA PHE A 69 -6.57 -3.91 -1.84
C PHE A 69 -6.26 -3.20 -3.17
N ASN A 70 -6.61 -1.92 -3.31
CA ASN A 70 -5.75 -1.04 -4.10
C ASN A 70 -4.46 -0.86 -3.31
N TYR A 71 -3.49 -1.78 -3.48
CA TYR A 71 -2.10 -1.47 -3.17
C TYR A 71 -1.77 -0.18 -3.90
N VAL A 72 -1.80 0.90 -3.15
CA VAL A 72 -1.98 2.26 -3.62
C VAL A 72 -0.87 2.52 -4.63
N ASN A 73 -1.19 2.42 -5.92
CA ASN A 73 -0.51 3.22 -6.91
C ASN A 73 -0.61 4.64 -6.33
N PRO A 74 0.50 5.24 -5.85
CA PRO A 74 0.44 6.55 -5.23
C PRO A 74 -0.20 7.57 -6.15
N ASN A 75 -0.23 7.29 -7.46
CA ASN A 75 -0.87 8.10 -8.49
C ASN A 75 -2.40 7.91 -8.62
N ALA A 76 -3.02 6.95 -7.91
CA ALA A 76 -4.41 6.55 -8.15
C ALA A 76 -5.39 6.87 -7.01
N GLN A 77 -4.94 7.02 -5.75
CA GLN A 77 -5.84 7.35 -4.62
C GLN A 77 -5.18 8.24 -3.57
N GLN A 78 -5.90 9.32 -3.20
CA GLN A 78 -5.55 10.31 -2.17
C GLN A 78 -6.05 9.89 -0.77
N VAL A 79 -5.68 8.71 -0.27
CA VAL A 79 -6.00 8.40 1.14
C VAL A 79 -4.94 9.09 2.01
N LEU A 80 -5.29 10.27 2.53
CA LEU A 80 -4.41 11.13 3.34
C LEU A 80 -4.63 10.96 4.85
N SER A 81 -5.64 10.19 5.24
CA SER A 81 -6.01 9.94 6.63
C SER A 81 -6.82 8.65 6.73
N GLY A 82 -6.86 8.06 7.91
CA GLY A 82 -7.73 6.95 8.27
C GLY A 82 -7.77 6.81 9.78
N LYS A 83 -8.75 6.05 10.30
CA LYS A 83 -8.80 5.75 11.75
C LYS A 83 -7.59 4.94 12.21
N PHE A 84 -7.08 4.09 11.32
CA PHE A 84 -5.93 3.23 11.53
C PHE A 84 -4.81 3.58 10.56
N GLU A 85 -3.59 3.50 11.05
CA GLU A 85 -2.36 3.64 10.27
C GLU A 85 -1.58 2.33 10.34
N ILE A 86 -1.10 1.82 9.22
CA ILE A 86 -0.39 0.55 9.13
C ILE A 86 1.02 0.80 8.59
N ILE A 87 2.03 0.32 9.30
CA ILE A 87 3.43 0.38 8.90
C ILE A 87 3.92 -1.03 8.62
N VAL A 88 4.44 -1.23 7.41
CA VAL A 88 5.06 -2.49 6.99
C VAL A 88 6.56 -2.24 6.81
N PRO A 89 7.41 -2.70 7.76
CA PRO A 89 8.87 -2.62 7.64
C PRO A 89 9.35 -3.38 6.40
N GLY A 90 10.21 -2.75 5.61
CA GLY A 90 10.69 -3.27 4.33
C GLY A 90 10.14 -2.50 3.12
N GLU A 91 9.01 -1.81 3.27
CA GLU A 91 8.42 -0.91 2.27
C GLU A 91 8.85 0.55 2.46
N GLY A 92 10.11 0.76 2.84
CA GLY A 92 10.66 2.09 3.11
C GLY A 92 9.98 2.82 4.28
N ASP A 93 9.31 2.08 5.18
CA ASP A 93 8.53 2.62 6.30
C ASP A 93 7.36 3.51 5.88
N ARG A 94 6.76 3.19 4.74
CA ARG A 94 5.49 3.79 4.30
C ARG A 94 4.38 3.51 5.31
N ILE A 95 3.54 4.52 5.52
CA ILE A 95 2.31 4.44 6.28
C ILE A 95 1.13 4.29 5.30
N TYR A 96 0.31 3.28 5.56
CA TYR A 96 -0.96 3.04 4.89
C TYR A 96 -2.11 3.41 5.82
N PHE A 97 -3.23 3.85 5.25
CA PHE A 97 -4.40 4.27 6.02
C PHE A 97 -5.56 3.30 5.82
N ALA A 98 -6.31 3.06 6.89
CA ALA A 98 -7.53 2.27 6.88
C ALA A 98 -8.61 2.93 7.75
N ASP A 99 -9.86 2.86 7.29
CA ASP A 99 -11.01 3.42 8.00
C ASP A 99 -11.61 2.44 9.02
N THR A 100 -11.34 1.14 8.83
CA THR A 100 -11.85 0.07 9.70
C THR A 100 -10.76 -0.89 10.14
N ALA A 101 -10.98 -1.55 11.28
CA ALA A 101 -10.08 -2.59 11.78
C ALA A 101 -9.98 -3.76 10.79
N GLN A 102 -11.08 -4.09 10.10
CA GLN A 102 -11.12 -5.11 9.05
C GLN A 102 -10.14 -4.76 7.92
N GLN A 103 -10.20 -3.53 7.40
CA GLN A 103 -9.26 -3.08 6.36
C GLN A 103 -7.81 -3.11 6.85
N ALA A 104 -7.55 -2.67 8.08
CA ALA A 104 -6.20 -2.67 8.65
C ALA A 104 -5.64 -4.09 8.77
N ILE A 105 -6.40 -5.02 9.34
CA ILE A 105 -5.96 -6.42 9.52
C ILE A 105 -5.87 -7.15 8.19
N SER A 106 -6.76 -6.89 7.23
CA SER A 106 -6.62 -7.45 5.88
C SER A 106 -5.31 -7.02 5.22
N LEU A 107 -4.87 -5.77 5.41
CA LEU A 107 -3.58 -5.30 4.93
C LEU A 107 -2.41 -5.99 5.64
N VAL A 108 -2.47 -6.12 6.97
CA VAL A 108 -1.45 -6.87 7.73
C VAL A 108 -1.39 -8.32 7.27
N ALA A 109 -2.53 -8.99 7.12
CA ALA A 109 -2.60 -10.37 6.67
C ALA A 109 -2.03 -10.56 5.27
N ALA A 110 -2.29 -9.62 4.36
CA ALA A 110 -1.77 -9.69 3.00
C ALA A 110 -0.28 -9.36 2.88
N THR A 111 0.29 -8.67 3.87
CA THR A 111 1.71 -8.24 3.85
C THR A 111 2.61 -9.22 4.58
N ILE A 112 2.20 -9.71 5.76
CA ILE A 112 3.04 -10.58 6.60
C ILE A 112 2.44 -11.97 6.84
N GLY A 113 1.22 -12.24 6.37
CA GLY A 113 0.53 -13.51 6.59
C GLY A 113 0.03 -13.67 8.03
N LEU A 114 -1.28 -13.59 8.23
CA LEU A 114 -1.95 -13.87 9.51
C LEU A 114 -2.78 -15.16 9.41
N ARG A 115 -2.78 -15.96 10.47
CA ARG A 115 -3.49 -17.26 10.50
C ARG A 115 -4.98 -17.14 10.77
N ASP A 116 -5.38 -16.23 11.65
CA ASP A 116 -6.77 -16.02 12.06
C ASP A 116 -7.09 -14.51 12.01
N GLN A 117 -7.59 -14.04 10.87
CA GLN A 117 -7.87 -12.62 10.69
C GLN A 117 -9.05 -12.14 11.53
N GLU A 118 -10.04 -13.00 11.80
CA GLU A 118 -11.24 -12.62 12.54
C GLU A 118 -10.90 -12.32 14.01
N ALA A 119 -10.09 -13.18 14.63
CA ALA A 119 -9.60 -12.95 15.99
C ALA A 119 -8.75 -11.67 16.09
N GLU A 120 -7.88 -11.42 15.10
CA GLU A 120 -7.02 -10.23 15.06
C GLU A 120 -7.82 -8.94 14.85
N VAL A 121 -8.90 -8.98 14.07
CA VAL A 121 -9.85 -7.87 13.94
C VAL A 121 -10.54 -7.59 15.26
N ALA A 122 -11.07 -8.62 15.93
CA ALA A 122 -11.74 -8.47 17.22
C ALA A 122 -10.79 -7.87 18.27
N TYR A 123 -9.53 -8.32 18.28
CA TYR A 123 -8.48 -7.78 19.13
C TYR A 123 -8.22 -6.29 18.84
N LEU A 124 -8.03 -5.90 17.58
CA LEU A 124 -7.78 -4.51 17.20
C LEU A 124 -8.96 -3.60 17.59
N ILE A 125 -10.20 -4.05 17.38
CA ILE A 125 -11.40 -3.30 17.80
C ILE A 125 -11.39 -3.09 19.32
N GLN A 126 -11.15 -4.14 20.10
CA GLN A 126 -11.10 -4.05 21.55
C GLN A 126 -10.01 -3.08 22.02
N ARG A 127 -8.82 -3.12 21.40
CA ARG A 127 -7.71 -2.23 21.74
C ARG A 127 -7.99 -0.79 21.36
N ALA A 128 -8.57 -0.53 20.19
CA ALA A 128 -8.94 0.80 19.74
C ALA A 128 -10.04 1.44 20.61
N ALA A 129 -10.98 0.63 21.11
CA ALA A 129 -12.03 1.09 22.03
C ALA A 129 -11.47 1.56 23.39
N ALA A 130 -10.30 1.06 23.81
CA ALA A 130 -9.63 1.47 25.03
C ALA A 130 -8.89 2.81 24.91
N GLY A 131 -8.71 3.33 23.68
CA GLY A 131 -8.06 4.61 23.42
C GLY A 131 -7.13 4.59 22.20
N PRO A 132 -6.43 5.70 21.92
CA PRO A 132 -5.39 5.74 20.89
C PRO A 132 -4.29 4.72 21.20
N VAL A 133 -3.85 4.00 20.18
CA VAL A 133 -2.71 3.09 20.27
C VAL A 133 -1.64 3.49 19.28
N ASN A 134 -0.39 3.38 19.69
CA ASN A 134 0.75 3.64 18.82
C ASN A 134 1.53 2.35 18.60
N GLU A 135 1.69 1.99 17.34
CA GLU A 135 2.51 0.86 16.88
C GLU A 135 2.24 -0.47 17.60
N LEU A 136 0.97 -0.84 17.72
CA LEU A 136 0.62 -2.20 18.13
C LEU A 136 1.20 -3.18 17.11
N ARG A 137 1.87 -4.23 17.59
CA ARG A 137 2.74 -5.07 16.75
C ARG A 137 2.08 -6.39 16.37
N TRP A 138 2.08 -6.70 15.07
CA TRP A 138 1.79 -8.02 14.53
C TRP A 138 3.05 -8.70 14.03
N ARG A 139 3.03 -10.03 14.09
CA ARG A 139 4.11 -10.88 13.59
C ARG A 139 3.53 -11.89 12.61
N GLY A 140 4.17 -12.04 11.46
CA GLY A 140 3.76 -13.02 10.46
C GLY A 140 3.82 -14.44 11.02
N GLN A 141 2.77 -15.22 10.76
CA GLN A 141 2.63 -16.61 11.24
C GLN A 141 2.47 -17.62 10.10
N ALA A 142 2.38 -17.16 8.84
CA ALA A 142 2.16 -18.05 7.70
C ALA A 142 3.44 -18.80 7.30
N VAL A 143 3.31 -20.13 7.10
CA VAL A 143 4.34 -20.99 6.49
C VAL A 143 4.52 -20.54 5.04
N GLY A 144 5.74 -20.14 4.65
CA GLY A 144 6.03 -19.62 3.30
C GLY A 144 6.05 -18.09 3.19
N SER A 145 5.55 -17.36 4.20
CA SER A 145 5.90 -15.95 4.40
C SER A 145 7.31 -15.86 5.00
N ILE A 146 8.01 -14.74 4.82
CA ILE A 146 9.33 -14.55 5.44
C ILE A 146 9.13 -14.51 6.96
N VAL A 147 9.39 -15.64 7.61
CA VAL A 147 9.34 -15.79 9.07
C VAL A 147 10.14 -14.66 9.70
N GLY A 148 9.46 -13.81 10.48
CA GLY A 148 10.07 -12.65 11.15
C GLY A 148 9.66 -11.28 10.62
N GLN A 149 8.85 -11.20 9.56
CA GLN A 149 8.24 -9.93 9.18
C GLN A 149 7.25 -9.43 10.23
N LEU A 150 7.26 -8.11 10.43
CA LEU A 150 6.44 -7.40 11.40
C LEU A 150 5.52 -6.46 10.64
N ALA A 151 4.40 -6.11 11.25
CA ALA A 151 3.63 -4.93 10.87
C ALA A 151 3.21 -4.21 12.14
N TYR A 152 2.99 -2.92 12.03
CA TYR A 152 2.55 -2.09 13.15
C TYR A 152 1.25 -1.41 12.78
N VAL A 153 0.28 -1.40 13.69
CA VAL A 153 -0.96 -0.63 13.53
C VAL A 153 -1.05 0.40 14.63
N SER A 154 -1.27 1.65 14.24
CA SER A 154 -1.62 2.75 15.12
C SER A 154 -3.08 3.14 14.92
N HIS A 155 -3.70 3.73 15.94
CA HIS A 155 -5.09 4.21 15.93
C HIS A 155 -5.17 5.58 16.59
N GLY A 156 -6.02 6.46 16.03
CA GLY A 156 -6.26 7.80 16.59
C GLY A 156 -5.04 8.71 16.50
N GLN A 157 -4.22 8.55 15.45
CA GLN A 157 -3.10 9.45 15.19
C GLN A 157 -3.59 10.69 14.46
N GLU A 158 -3.19 11.86 14.93
CA GLU A 158 -3.40 13.11 14.19
C GLU A 158 -2.16 13.39 13.32
N ARG A 159 -2.39 13.64 12.04
CA ARG A 159 -1.35 14.00 11.08
C ARG A 159 -1.65 15.37 10.49
N PRO A 160 -0.64 16.23 10.28
CA PRO A 160 -0.84 17.44 9.51
C PRO A 160 -1.24 17.06 8.08
N ALA A 161 -2.11 17.85 7.47
CA ALA A 161 -2.42 17.69 6.04
C ALA A 161 -1.16 17.96 5.19
N PRO A 162 -1.01 17.30 4.03
CA PRO A 162 0.05 17.66 3.09
C PRO A 162 -0.14 19.10 2.60
N LEU A 163 0.96 19.83 2.42
CA LEU A 163 0.95 21.21 1.94
C LEU A 163 0.46 21.31 0.49
N TYR A 164 0.74 20.31 -0.33
CA TYR A 164 0.46 20.32 -1.76
C TYR A 164 -0.43 19.12 -2.14
N PRO A 165 -1.74 19.33 -2.41
CA PRO A 165 -2.60 18.26 -2.88
C PRO A 165 -2.22 17.80 -4.29
N VAL A 166 -2.73 16.64 -4.71
CA VAL A 166 -2.57 16.15 -6.09
C VAL A 166 -3.20 17.15 -7.05
N GLY A 167 -2.54 17.38 -8.19
CA GLY A 167 -2.91 18.39 -9.18
C GLY A 167 -2.21 19.74 -8.97
N THR A 168 -1.63 19.99 -7.80
CA THR A 168 -0.85 21.21 -7.56
C THR A 168 0.47 21.16 -8.31
N LYS A 169 0.84 22.29 -8.93
CA LYS A 169 2.18 22.48 -9.50
C LYS A 169 3.17 22.87 -8.41
N VAL A 170 4.26 22.12 -8.32
CA VAL A 170 5.33 22.31 -7.35
C VAL A 170 6.69 22.31 -8.04
N ARG A 171 7.70 22.84 -7.37
CA ARG A 171 9.10 22.69 -7.77
C ARG A 171 9.82 21.87 -6.70
N PHE A 172 10.52 20.83 -7.12
CA PHE A 172 11.36 20.03 -6.23
C PHE A 172 12.77 20.62 -6.17
N TYR A 173 13.43 20.59 -5.01
CA TYR A 173 14.76 21.18 -4.78
C TYR A 173 15.82 20.76 -5.81
N THR A 174 15.70 19.56 -6.38
CA THR A 174 16.63 19.00 -7.36
C THR A 174 16.34 19.40 -8.81
N GLY A 175 15.28 20.17 -9.08
CA GLY A 175 14.83 20.52 -10.43
C GLY A 175 14.49 21.99 -10.61
N HIS A 176 14.77 22.53 -11.80
CA HIS A 176 14.34 23.88 -12.18
C HIS A 176 12.92 23.91 -12.76
N GLU A 177 12.40 22.74 -13.14
CA GLU A 177 11.09 22.59 -13.76
C GLU A 177 9.98 22.45 -12.70
N ALA A 178 8.78 22.88 -13.10
CA ALA A 178 7.58 22.69 -12.32
C ALA A 178 6.95 21.34 -12.69
N TYR A 179 6.59 20.56 -11.68
CA TYR A 179 5.92 19.27 -11.85
C TYR A 179 4.53 19.31 -11.20
N THR A 180 3.59 18.62 -11.80
CA THR A 180 2.27 18.40 -11.20
C THR A 180 2.35 17.22 -10.24
N VAL A 181 1.95 17.43 -8.98
CA VAL A 181 1.81 16.35 -8.00
C VAL A 181 0.79 15.35 -8.54
N SER A 182 1.22 14.13 -8.80
CA SER A 182 0.36 13.03 -9.27
C SER A 182 -0.05 12.11 -8.14
N GLY A 183 0.67 12.13 -7.02
CA GLY A 183 0.44 11.24 -5.90
C GLY A 183 1.08 11.71 -4.60
N ILE A 184 0.60 11.19 -3.48
CA ILE A 184 1.04 11.54 -2.13
C ILE A 184 1.18 10.27 -1.29
N ALA A 185 2.22 10.17 -0.47
CA ALA A 185 2.36 9.13 0.54
C ALA A 185 3.01 9.66 1.82
N LEU A 186 2.66 9.07 2.96
CA LEU A 186 3.29 9.35 4.24
C LEU A 186 4.36 8.30 4.53
N TYR A 187 5.54 8.75 4.94
CA TYR A 187 6.66 7.88 5.33
C TYR A 187 7.08 8.18 6.76
N LYS A 188 7.46 7.12 7.50
CA LYS A 188 8.09 7.25 8.82
C LYS A 188 9.60 7.23 8.66
N ASP A 189 10.24 8.34 8.99
CA ASP A 189 11.69 8.49 8.94
C ASP A 189 12.33 7.88 10.19
N ARG A 190 12.76 6.62 10.09
CA ARG A 190 13.40 5.92 11.22
C ARG A 190 14.74 6.51 11.63
N LEU A 191 15.43 7.20 10.72
CA LEU A 191 16.72 7.82 11.02
C LEU A 191 16.54 9.14 11.78
N ASN A 192 15.42 9.84 11.56
CA ASN A 192 15.07 11.06 12.27
C ASN A 192 13.97 10.81 13.32
N TYR A 193 14.29 10.04 14.37
CA TYR A 193 13.45 9.85 15.56
C TYR A 193 12.02 9.31 15.30
N GLY A 194 11.75 8.74 14.13
CA GLY A 194 10.44 8.23 13.77
C GLY A 194 9.41 9.31 13.41
N HIS A 195 9.85 10.53 13.07
CA HIS A 195 8.96 11.55 12.53
C HIS A 195 8.37 11.12 11.19
N THR A 196 7.13 11.51 10.94
CA THR A 196 6.45 11.24 9.67
C THR A 196 6.56 12.42 8.73
N LYS A 197 6.79 12.17 7.45
CA LYS A 197 6.89 13.21 6.42
C LYS A 197 6.05 12.84 5.21
N TRP A 198 5.40 13.83 4.62
CA TRP A 198 4.73 13.68 3.33
C TRP A 198 5.77 13.61 2.22
N HIS A 199 5.51 12.76 1.23
CA HIS A 199 6.29 12.63 0.02
C HIS A 199 5.38 12.69 -1.21
N TYR A 200 5.87 13.34 -2.26
CA TYR A 200 5.16 13.65 -3.48
C TYR A 200 5.69 12.85 -4.67
N PHE A 201 4.76 12.35 -5.48
CA PHE A 201 5.01 11.71 -6.76
C PHE A 201 4.63 12.66 -7.89
N TYR A 202 5.25 12.51 -9.06
CA TYR A 202 4.91 13.26 -10.27
C TYR A 202 4.92 12.32 -11.48
N GLN A 203 4.11 12.61 -12.51
CA GLN A 203 3.85 11.68 -13.64
C GLN A 203 5.11 11.26 -14.41
N GLU A 204 6.13 12.11 -14.46
CA GLU A 204 7.37 11.86 -15.20
C GLU A 204 8.38 11.01 -14.42
N ALA A 205 8.11 10.73 -13.14
CA ALA A 205 8.86 9.80 -12.31
C ALA A 205 8.68 8.36 -12.81
N ARG A 206 9.28 8.03 -13.96
CA ARG A 206 9.30 6.68 -14.52
C ARG A 206 10.08 5.76 -13.59
N SER A 207 9.37 4.88 -12.87
CA SER A 207 9.78 3.64 -12.15
C SER A 207 11.07 3.61 -11.28
N THR A 208 11.84 4.68 -11.24
CA THR A 208 13.19 4.77 -10.65
C THR A 208 13.36 6.01 -9.78
N HIS A 209 12.47 6.99 -9.89
CA HIS A 209 12.53 8.20 -9.08
C HIS A 209 11.86 7.95 -7.73
N HIS A 210 12.62 8.21 -6.67
CA HIS A 210 12.12 8.20 -5.31
C HIS A 210 11.14 9.37 -5.10
N PRO A 211 10.03 9.17 -4.37
CA PRO A 211 9.10 10.26 -4.11
C PRO A 211 9.79 11.34 -3.27
N MET A 212 9.54 12.60 -3.62
CA MET A 212 10.25 13.75 -3.06
C MET A 212 9.63 14.18 -1.75
N SER A 213 10.46 14.37 -0.72
CA SER A 213 9.96 14.85 0.58
C SER A 213 9.35 16.24 0.46
N GLU A 214 8.28 16.49 1.20
CA GLU A 214 7.65 17.80 1.33
C GLU A 214 8.64 18.89 1.76
N ALA A 215 9.62 18.54 2.61
CA ALA A 215 10.68 19.46 3.03
C ALA A 215 11.59 19.94 1.87
N HIS A 216 11.57 19.23 0.73
CA HIS A 216 12.33 19.56 -0.48
C HIS A 216 11.40 19.98 -1.63
N THR A 217 10.21 20.46 -1.31
CA THR A 217 9.19 20.87 -2.28
C THR A 217 8.74 22.30 -1.98
N SER A 218 8.64 23.13 -3.00
CA SER A 218 8.13 24.50 -2.90
C SER A 218 6.98 24.73 -3.88
N SER A 219 6.12 25.70 -3.59
CA SER A 219 5.16 26.18 -4.58
C SER A 219 5.88 26.80 -5.76
N VAL A 220 5.27 26.69 -6.94
CA VAL A 220 5.63 27.55 -8.07
C VAL A 220 4.92 28.86 -7.81
N ALA A 221 5.65 29.96 -7.59
CA ALA A 221 5.01 31.28 -7.54
C ALA A 221 4.26 31.47 -8.86
N GLU A 222 2.96 31.80 -8.81
CA GLU A 222 2.30 32.39 -9.96
C GLU A 222 3.08 33.66 -10.27
N VAL A 223 3.80 33.65 -11.39
CA VAL A 223 4.23 34.91 -11.98
C VAL A 223 2.94 35.54 -12.45
N ASP A 224 2.36 36.39 -11.60
CA ASP A 224 1.37 37.35 -12.02
C ASP A 224 1.95 38.06 -13.24
N SER A 225 1.41 37.73 -14.42
CA SER A 225 1.69 38.45 -15.64
C SER A 225 1.03 39.82 -15.53
N VAL A 226 1.60 40.70 -14.74
CA VAL A 226 1.43 42.15 -14.88
C VAL A 226 2.65 42.63 -15.65
N ALA A 227 2.61 42.43 -16.97
CA ALA A 227 3.36 43.26 -17.90
C ALA A 227 2.35 44.20 -18.55
N ALA A 228 2.29 45.40 -17.96
CA ALA A 228 1.75 46.61 -18.56
C ALA A 228 2.58 47.05 -19.77
#